data_AF-A0A928JWX7-F1
#
_entry.id   AF-A0A928JWX7-F1
#
_cell.length_a   1.000
_cell.length_b   1.000
_cell.length_c   1.000
_cell.angle_alpha   90.00
_cell.angle_beta   90.00
_cell.angle_gamma   90.00
#
_symmetry.space_group_name_H-M   'P 1'
#
loop_
_entity.id
_entity.type
_entity.pdbx_description
1 polymer ?
#
loop_
_entity_poly.entity_id
_entity_poly.type
_entity_poly.pdbx_seq_one_letter_code
_entity_poly.pdbx_strand_id
1 'polypeptide(L)'
;MKNKKIRIILIAVVAFIAITALVQNMLPKNINDDFGIDINPVKNTEYIGDSHTIGGQTLYVYSFLNNSSDNNEYEFVVTIAKVEGLLNNRHNIYVNFTIEENEMINPSYHNIVLHPQYEIKKGNKYYGSVYVGAVPADCKKLKIDGVNAELKAYSFDLNGKNASFNLYSCFVEQDSYPDSVDIEYE
;
A
#
# COMPACT_ATOMS: atom_id res chain seq x y z
N MET A 1 16.54 -23.31 51.49
CA MET A 1 16.17 -23.91 50.17
C MET A 1 14.85 -23.39 49.57
N LYS A 2 13.79 -23.11 50.34
CA LYS A 2 12.48 -22.64 49.80
C LYS A 2 12.56 -21.35 48.97
N ASN A 3 13.33 -20.33 49.38
CA ASN A 3 13.44 -19.06 48.65
C ASN A 3 14.13 -19.15 47.28
N LYS A 4 15.01 -20.14 47.07
CA LYS A 4 15.70 -20.32 45.78
C LYS A 4 14.75 -20.90 44.72
N LYS A 5 13.87 -21.83 45.12
CA LYS A 5 12.83 -22.41 44.24
C LYS A 5 11.77 -21.38 43.84
N ILE A 6 11.32 -20.54 44.78
CA ILE A 6 10.36 -19.45 44.50
C ILE A 6 10.95 -18.42 43.53
N ARG A 7 12.22 -18.03 43.70
CA ARG A 7 12.91 -17.12 42.77
C ARG A 7 13.04 -17.72 41.36
N ILE A 8 13.34 -19.01 41.23
CA ILE A 8 13.44 -19.67 39.92
C ILE A 8 12.08 -19.69 39.22
N ILE A 9 11.00 -19.98 39.95
CA ILE A 9 9.63 -19.97 39.39
C ILE A 9 9.24 -18.56 38.94
N LEU A 10 9.53 -17.52 39.75
CA LEU A 10 9.28 -16.12 39.37
C LEU A 10 10.05 -15.70 38.12
N ILE A 11 11.34 -16.06 38.03
CA ILE A 11 12.15 -15.79 36.84
C ILE A 11 11.58 -16.51 35.61
N ALA A 12 11.15 -17.76 35.76
CA ALA A 12 10.54 -18.52 34.66
C ALA A 12 9.22 -17.90 34.19
N VAL A 13 8.38 -17.41 35.11
CA VAL A 13 7.12 -16.72 34.77
C VAL A 13 7.39 -15.39 34.07
N VAL A 14 8.33 -14.58 34.56
CA VAL A 14 8.71 -13.32 33.90
C VAL A 14 9.31 -13.56 32.52
N ALA A 15 10.19 -14.56 32.39
CA ALA A 15 10.75 -14.96 31.10
C ALA A 15 9.66 -15.45 30.13
N PHE A 16 8.71 -16.26 30.61
CA PHE A 16 7.59 -16.72 29.81
C PHE A 16 6.74 -15.55 29.30
N ILE A 17 6.36 -14.61 30.19
CA ILE A 17 5.59 -13.40 29.80
C ILE A 17 6.38 -12.55 28.79
N ALA A 18 7.68 -12.38 28.99
CA ALA A 18 8.53 -11.62 28.07
C ALA A 18 8.60 -12.29 26.68
N ILE A 19 8.73 -13.62 26.64
CA ILE A 19 8.74 -14.39 25.39
C ILE A 19 7.37 -14.32 24.71
N THR A 20 6.26 -14.47 25.43
CA THR A 20 4.92 -14.39 24.81
C THR A 20 4.63 -13.01 24.26
N ALA A 21 5.01 -11.95 24.98
CA ALA A 21 4.88 -10.58 24.49
C ALA A 21 5.77 -10.33 23.26
N LEU A 22 6.97 -10.90 23.23
CA LEU A 22 7.87 -10.83 22.08
C LEU A 22 7.28 -11.55 20.87
N VAL A 23 6.77 -12.77 21.05
CA VAL A 23 6.12 -13.57 19.98
C VAL A 23 4.89 -12.86 19.43
N GLN A 24 4.04 -12.29 20.28
CA GLN A 24 2.88 -11.50 19.83
C GLN A 24 3.31 -10.29 19.00
N ASN A 25 4.40 -9.63 19.39
CA ASN A 25 4.98 -8.51 18.63
C ASN A 25 5.73 -8.94 17.36
N MET A 26 5.90 -10.24 17.12
CA MET A 26 6.52 -10.84 15.92
C MET A 26 5.50 -11.47 14.96
N LEU A 27 4.24 -11.66 15.39
CA LEU A 27 3.20 -12.16 14.50
C LEU A 27 2.90 -11.11 13.41
N PRO A 28 2.66 -11.52 12.15
CA PRO A 28 2.20 -10.62 11.11
C PRO A 28 0.86 -10.00 11.54
N LYS A 29 0.77 -8.68 11.49
CA LYS A 29 -0.52 -7.99 11.66
C LYS A 29 -1.32 -8.02 10.38
N ASN A 30 -2.65 -7.98 10.49
CA ASN A 30 -3.49 -7.74 9.34
C ASN A 30 -3.26 -6.29 8.87
N ILE A 31 -3.19 -6.07 7.55
CA ILE A 31 -3.04 -4.72 6.99
C ILE A 31 -4.16 -3.78 7.47
N ASN A 32 -5.37 -4.33 7.65
CA ASN A 32 -6.55 -3.61 8.13
C ASN A 32 -6.38 -3.07 9.56
N ASP A 33 -5.54 -3.71 10.39
CA ASP A 33 -5.31 -3.29 11.78
C ASP A 33 -4.41 -2.04 11.87
N ASP A 34 -3.69 -1.72 10.79
CA ASP A 34 -2.69 -0.64 10.77
C ASP A 34 -3.19 0.62 9.99
N PHE A 35 -4.41 0.61 9.44
CA PHE A 35 -4.96 1.74 8.68
C PHE A 35 -5.22 3.00 9.51
N GLY A 36 -5.47 2.90 10.82
CA GLY A 36 -5.72 4.06 11.68
C GLY A 36 -6.98 4.89 11.34
N ILE A 37 -7.72 4.50 10.29
CA ILE A 37 -8.99 5.03 9.82
C ILE A 37 -9.98 3.87 9.67
N ASP A 38 -11.27 4.15 9.84
CA ASP A 38 -12.33 3.15 9.76
C ASP A 38 -12.56 2.79 8.29
N ILE A 39 -11.79 1.84 7.80
CA ILE A 39 -11.85 1.36 6.43
C ILE A 39 -12.54 0.02 6.42
N ASN A 40 -13.61 -0.08 5.63
CA ASN A 40 -14.36 -1.32 5.43
C ASN A 40 -14.31 -1.71 3.94
N PRO A 41 -13.24 -2.38 3.49
CA PRO A 41 -13.12 -2.80 2.10
C PRO A 41 -14.33 -3.61 1.66
N VAL A 42 -14.87 -3.28 0.49
CA VAL A 42 -15.88 -4.12 -0.16
C VAL A 42 -15.23 -5.46 -0.48
N LYS A 43 -15.89 -6.54 -0.08
CA LYS A 43 -15.36 -7.90 -0.20
C LYS A 43 -14.89 -8.21 -1.62
N ASN A 44 -13.71 -8.81 -1.75
CA ASN A 44 -13.06 -9.21 -3.01
C ASN A 44 -12.65 -8.05 -3.95
N THR A 45 -12.58 -6.82 -3.45
CA THR A 45 -12.07 -5.68 -4.24
C THR A 45 -10.61 -5.34 -3.92
N GLU A 46 -10.07 -5.97 -2.88
CA GLU A 46 -8.71 -5.76 -2.42
C GLU A 46 -7.67 -6.31 -3.39
N TYR A 47 -6.55 -5.60 -3.48
CA TYR A 47 -5.36 -6.01 -4.21
C TYR A 47 -4.14 -5.59 -3.41
N ILE A 48 -3.21 -6.52 -3.28
CA ILE A 48 -1.87 -6.31 -2.74
C ILE A 48 -0.92 -6.54 -3.92
N GLY A 49 -0.23 -5.50 -4.34
CA GLY A 49 0.80 -5.60 -5.38
C GLY A 49 2.11 -6.18 -4.85
N ASP A 50 3.01 -6.48 -5.78
CA ASP A 50 4.31 -7.04 -5.42
C ASP A 50 5.17 -6.02 -4.66
N SER A 51 5.85 -6.51 -3.62
CA SER A 51 6.72 -5.67 -2.80
C SER A 51 8.07 -5.41 -3.47
N HIS A 52 8.53 -4.17 -3.43
CA HIS A 52 9.80 -3.71 -4.00
C HIS A 52 10.68 -3.10 -2.92
N THR A 53 11.98 -3.43 -2.95
CA THR A 53 12.95 -2.90 -1.97
C THR A 53 13.88 -1.89 -2.62
N ILE A 54 13.77 -0.63 -2.23
CA ILE A 54 14.58 0.49 -2.73
C ILE A 54 15.13 1.28 -1.53
N GLY A 55 16.42 1.59 -1.53
CA GLY A 55 17.06 2.33 -0.42
C GLY A 55 16.92 1.64 0.95
N GLY A 56 16.77 0.32 0.98
CA GLY A 56 16.53 -0.48 2.18
C GLY A 56 15.11 -0.39 2.75
N GLN A 57 14.15 0.12 1.98
CA GLN A 57 12.74 0.19 2.34
C GLN A 57 11.94 -0.74 1.42
N THR A 58 11.18 -1.67 2.00
CA THR A 58 10.29 -2.57 1.25
C THR A 58 8.89 -2.00 1.22
N LEU A 59 8.43 -1.61 0.03
CA LEU A 59 7.16 -0.93 -0.21
C LEU A 59 6.29 -1.76 -1.16
N TYR A 60 4.98 -1.61 -1.07
CA TYR A 60 4.01 -2.22 -1.98
C TYR A 60 2.78 -1.31 -2.12
N VAL A 61 2.01 -1.54 -3.17
CA VAL A 61 0.72 -0.86 -3.38
C VAL A 61 -0.39 -1.76 -2.85
N TYR A 62 -1.30 -1.18 -2.07
CA TYR A 62 -2.54 -1.81 -1.67
C TYR A 62 -3.71 -0.94 -2.13
N SER A 63 -4.77 -1.56 -2.60
CA SER A 63 -5.96 -0.83 -3.03
C SER A 63 -7.20 -1.66 -2.87
N PHE A 64 -8.35 -0.99 -2.77
CA PHE A 64 -9.64 -1.61 -2.55
C PHE A 64 -10.76 -0.61 -2.83
N LEU A 65 -11.97 -1.12 -3.04
CA LEU A 65 -13.17 -0.30 -3.10
C LEU A 65 -13.71 -0.13 -1.67
N ASN A 66 -13.92 1.10 -1.24
CA ASN A 66 -14.60 1.46 -0.01
C ASN A 66 -16.03 1.88 -0.33
N ASN A 67 -16.96 1.58 0.57
CA ASN A 67 -18.31 2.14 0.51
C ASN A 67 -18.47 3.06 1.71
N SER A 68 -18.53 4.37 1.45
CA SER A 68 -18.74 5.35 2.51
C SER A 68 -20.18 5.24 3.01
N SER A 69 -20.34 4.87 4.28
CA SER A 69 -21.66 4.67 4.92
C SER A 69 -22.54 5.91 4.89
N ASP A 70 -21.94 7.09 4.72
CA ASP A 70 -22.62 8.35 4.97
C ASP A 70 -23.37 8.85 3.72
N ASN A 71 -22.94 8.46 2.51
CA ASN A 71 -23.50 8.97 1.25
C ASN A 71 -23.88 7.90 0.22
N ASN A 72 -23.65 6.60 0.50
CA ASN A 72 -23.83 5.53 -0.50
C ASN A 72 -22.94 5.71 -1.75
N GLU A 73 -21.85 6.46 -1.60
CA GLU A 73 -20.86 6.70 -2.64
C GLU A 73 -19.67 5.76 -2.43
N TYR A 74 -19.21 5.21 -3.54
CA TYR A 74 -18.02 4.37 -3.55
C TYR A 74 -16.75 5.21 -3.73
N GLU A 75 -15.70 4.85 -3.01
CA GLU A 75 -14.38 5.44 -3.18
C GLU A 75 -13.39 4.32 -3.44
N PHE A 76 -12.61 4.42 -4.51
CA PHE A 76 -11.50 3.50 -4.70
C PHE A 76 -10.27 4.05 -4.00
N VAL A 77 -9.84 3.35 -2.96
CA VAL A 77 -8.75 3.76 -2.10
C VAL A 77 -7.48 3.11 -2.60
N VAL A 78 -6.42 3.90 -2.72
CA VAL A 78 -5.10 3.45 -3.10
C VAL A 78 -4.10 3.90 -2.07
N THR A 79 -3.29 2.96 -1.62
CA THR A 79 -2.35 3.13 -0.54
C THR A 79 -0.96 2.65 -0.92
N ILE A 80 0.06 3.41 -0.56
CA ILE A 80 1.45 2.93 -0.55
C ILE A 80 1.77 2.52 0.87
N ALA A 81 2.04 1.24 1.04
CA ALA A 81 2.34 0.65 2.33
C ALA A 81 3.78 0.15 2.35
N LYS A 82 4.37 0.16 3.55
CA LYS A 82 5.72 -0.32 3.82
C LYS A 82 5.64 -1.51 4.74
N VAL A 83 6.43 -2.53 4.43
CA VAL A 83 6.62 -3.65 5.33
C VAL A 83 7.74 -3.29 6.30
N GLU A 84 7.41 -3.23 7.58
CA GLU A 84 8.34 -2.87 8.65
C GLU A 84 8.25 -3.85 9.84
N GLY A 85 9.02 -3.57 10.90
CA GLY A 85 9.06 -4.40 12.09
C GLY A 85 10.05 -5.55 11.98
N LEU A 86 10.14 -6.33 13.05
CA LEU A 86 11.05 -7.46 13.12
C LEU A 86 10.44 -8.60 12.30
N LEU A 87 11.21 -9.18 11.37
CA LEU A 87 10.71 -10.19 10.43
C LEU A 87 9.58 -9.69 9.52
N ASN A 88 9.54 -8.38 9.22
CA ASN A 88 8.60 -7.82 8.24
C ASN A 88 7.12 -8.05 8.60
N ASN A 89 6.79 -7.88 9.89
CA ASN A 89 5.50 -8.29 10.45
C ASN A 89 4.49 -7.15 10.66
N ARG A 90 4.82 -5.92 10.25
CA ARG A 90 3.94 -4.74 10.36
C ARG A 90 3.78 -4.08 9.02
N HIS A 91 2.60 -3.53 8.78
CA HIS A 91 2.27 -2.83 7.55
C HIS A 91 2.02 -1.37 7.90
N ASN A 92 2.93 -0.47 7.56
CA ASN A 92 2.73 0.95 7.82
C ASN A 92 2.26 1.65 6.54
N ILE A 93 1.28 2.53 6.69
CA ILE A 93 0.64 3.23 5.59
C ILE A 93 1.22 4.63 5.49
N TYR A 94 1.72 4.99 4.31
CA TYR A 94 2.48 6.22 4.12
C TYR A 94 1.72 7.25 3.28
N VAL A 95 0.97 6.78 2.30
CA VAL A 95 0.21 7.63 1.39
C VAL A 95 -1.14 6.98 1.18
N ASN A 96 -2.19 7.77 1.32
CA ASN A 96 -3.55 7.39 0.97
C ASN A 96 -4.11 8.44 0.00
N PHE A 97 -4.64 7.98 -1.12
CA PHE A 97 -5.44 8.80 -2.01
C PHE A 97 -6.66 8.02 -2.49
N THR A 98 -7.72 8.74 -2.81
CA THR A 98 -8.99 8.17 -3.24
C THR A 98 -9.33 8.60 -4.65
N ILE A 99 -10.01 7.71 -5.37
CA ILE A 99 -10.65 7.99 -6.65
C ILE A 99 -12.15 7.93 -6.39
N GLU A 100 -12.82 9.08 -6.58
CA GLU A 100 -14.26 9.22 -6.38
C GLU A 100 -15.06 8.41 -7.42
N GLU A 101 -16.29 8.01 -7.07
CA GLU A 101 -17.18 7.22 -7.95
C GLU A 101 -17.43 7.85 -9.33
N ASN A 102 -17.64 9.16 -9.36
CA ASN A 102 -17.82 9.94 -10.59
C ASN A 102 -16.63 9.78 -11.56
N GLU A 103 -15.41 9.75 -11.05
CA GLU A 103 -14.18 9.59 -11.82
C GLU A 103 -13.98 8.13 -12.24
N MET A 104 -14.27 7.17 -11.37
CA MET A 104 -14.21 5.74 -11.71
C MET A 104 -15.14 5.36 -12.88
N ILE A 105 -16.32 5.98 -12.94
CA ILE A 105 -17.33 5.73 -13.98
C ILE A 105 -17.00 6.47 -15.27
N ASN A 106 -16.21 7.54 -15.21
CA ASN A 106 -15.85 8.33 -16.37
C ASN A 106 -14.82 7.55 -17.22
N PRO A 107 -15.18 7.08 -18.44
CA PRO A 107 -14.29 6.26 -19.27
C PRO A 107 -13.07 7.04 -19.78
N SER A 108 -13.09 8.37 -19.68
CA SER A 108 -11.95 9.23 -20.03
C SER A 108 -11.08 9.58 -18.82
N TYR A 109 -11.41 9.12 -17.61
CA TYR A 109 -10.63 9.41 -16.43
C TYR A 109 -9.23 8.79 -16.53
N HIS A 110 -8.24 9.65 -16.36
CA HIS A 110 -6.86 9.29 -16.20
C HIS A 110 -6.24 10.29 -15.23
N ASN A 111 -5.62 9.79 -14.17
CA ASN A 111 -4.87 10.61 -13.21
C ASN A 111 -3.41 10.19 -13.21
N ILE A 112 -2.83 10.11 -14.41
CA ILE A 112 -1.38 9.96 -14.54
C ILE A 112 -0.74 11.28 -14.16
N VAL A 113 -0.29 11.37 -12.91
CA VAL A 113 0.41 12.56 -12.43
C VAL A 113 1.88 12.51 -12.82
N LEU A 114 2.43 13.67 -13.20
CA LEU A 114 3.83 13.84 -13.56
C LEU A 114 4.76 13.92 -12.33
N HIS A 115 4.25 13.60 -11.15
CA HIS A 115 5.00 13.60 -9.91
C HIS A 115 4.77 12.29 -9.17
N PRO A 116 5.75 11.81 -8.39
CA PRO A 116 5.57 10.60 -7.62
C PRO A 116 4.53 10.79 -6.51
N GLN A 117 3.82 9.71 -6.19
CA GLN A 117 2.94 9.63 -5.02
C GLN A 117 3.76 9.53 -3.74
N TYR A 118 4.93 8.89 -3.82
CA TYR A 118 5.83 8.74 -2.68
C TYR A 118 7.29 8.78 -3.11
N GLU A 119 8.09 9.59 -2.42
CA GLU A 119 9.54 9.66 -2.63
C GLU A 119 10.27 8.82 -1.57
N ILE A 120 11.23 8.03 -2.01
CA ILE A 120 12.02 7.14 -1.16
C ILE A 120 13.31 7.87 -0.78
N LYS A 121 13.29 8.54 0.38
CA LYS A 121 14.42 9.34 0.90
C LYS A 121 14.92 8.79 2.25
N LYS A 122 16.21 8.96 2.54
CA LYS A 122 16.82 8.74 3.87
C LYS A 122 17.74 9.91 4.20
N GLY A 123 17.31 10.78 5.12
CA GLY A 123 17.95 12.07 5.33
C GLY A 123 17.91 12.88 4.03
N ASN A 124 19.05 13.40 3.60
CA ASN A 124 19.16 14.17 2.35
C ASN A 124 19.39 13.31 1.11
N LYS A 125 19.54 11.98 1.25
CA LYS A 125 19.76 11.08 0.10
C LYS A 125 18.43 10.58 -0.45
N TYR A 126 18.26 10.71 -1.77
CA TYR A 126 17.17 10.15 -2.55
C TYR A 126 17.58 8.78 -3.12
N TYR A 127 16.63 7.84 -3.17
CA TYR A 127 16.84 6.49 -3.67
C TYR A 127 15.85 6.10 -4.78
N GLY A 128 14.79 6.88 -4.98
CA GLY A 128 13.77 6.56 -5.96
C GLY A 128 12.40 7.04 -5.55
N SER A 129 11.40 6.58 -6.29
CA SER A 129 10.02 7.00 -6.15
C SER A 129 9.03 5.89 -6.48
N VAL A 130 7.82 6.03 -5.96
CA VAL A 130 6.66 5.20 -6.27
C VAL A 130 5.62 6.05 -6.99
N TYR A 131 5.19 5.59 -8.15
CA TYR A 131 4.13 6.18 -8.95
C TYR A 131 2.94 5.25 -8.96
N VAL A 132 1.75 5.78 -8.71
CA VAL A 132 0.52 5.02 -8.68
C VAL A 132 -0.63 5.88 -9.20
N GLY A 133 -1.53 5.32 -9.99
CA GLY A 133 -2.71 6.04 -10.45
C GLY A 133 -3.60 5.14 -11.29
N ALA A 134 -4.70 5.68 -11.79
CA ALA A 134 -5.61 5.02 -12.70
C ALA A 134 -5.39 5.51 -14.14
N VAL A 135 -5.47 4.55 -15.05
CA VAL A 135 -5.51 4.76 -16.49
C VAL A 135 -6.73 4.06 -17.09
N PRO A 136 -7.15 4.47 -18.30
CA PRO A 136 -8.25 3.82 -19.01
C PRO A 136 -8.04 2.31 -19.15
N ALA A 137 -9.13 1.55 -19.16
CA ALA A 137 -9.11 0.07 -19.21
C ALA A 137 -8.48 -0.49 -20.50
N ASP A 138 -8.48 0.29 -21.58
CA ASP A 138 -7.88 -0.08 -22.86
C ASP A 138 -6.36 0.07 -22.88
N CYS A 139 -5.76 0.86 -21.98
CA CYS A 139 -4.31 0.99 -21.82
C CYS A 139 -3.66 -0.39 -21.61
N LYS A 140 -2.70 -0.76 -22.48
CA LYS A 140 -2.02 -2.05 -22.45
C LYS A 140 -0.62 -1.97 -21.90
N LYS A 141 0.03 -0.82 -22.07
CA LYS A 141 1.37 -0.57 -21.54
C LYS A 141 1.46 0.84 -21.03
N LEU A 142 2.17 1.00 -19.92
CA LEU A 142 2.56 2.28 -19.39
C LEU A 142 4.01 2.15 -18.93
N LYS A 143 4.86 3.13 -19.28
CA LYS A 143 6.19 3.26 -18.73
C LYS A 143 6.36 4.60 -18.05
N ILE A 144 7.13 4.59 -16.97
CA ILE A 144 7.51 5.77 -16.20
C ILE A 144 9.03 5.73 -16.07
N ASP A 145 9.70 6.72 -16.65
CA ASP A 145 11.18 6.76 -16.70
C ASP A 145 11.79 5.46 -17.24
N GLY A 146 11.22 4.93 -18.33
CA GLY A 146 11.66 3.69 -18.97
C GLY A 146 11.33 2.40 -18.21
N VAL A 147 10.80 2.49 -16.98
CA VAL A 147 10.35 1.33 -16.19
C VAL A 147 8.90 0.99 -16.56
N ASN A 148 8.62 -0.27 -16.87
CA ASN A 148 7.24 -0.72 -17.14
C ASN A 148 6.43 -0.69 -15.84
N ALA A 149 5.30 0.00 -15.86
CA ALA A 149 4.34 -0.06 -14.78
C ALA A 149 3.61 -1.40 -14.78
N GLU A 150 3.32 -1.92 -13.59
CA GLU A 150 2.37 -3.00 -13.41
C GLU A 150 0.95 -2.43 -13.59
N LEU A 151 0.10 -3.14 -14.35
CA LEU A 151 -1.28 -2.75 -14.61
C LEU A 151 -2.22 -3.77 -13.99
N LYS A 152 -3.04 -3.34 -13.04
CA LYS A 152 -4.10 -4.14 -12.42
C LYS A 152 -5.47 -3.68 -12.89
N ALA A 153 -6.16 -4.53 -13.64
CA ALA A 153 -7.51 -4.26 -14.12
C ALA A 153 -8.54 -4.34 -12.99
N TYR A 154 -9.46 -3.38 -13.00
CA TYR A 154 -10.65 -3.33 -12.16
C TYR A 154 -11.92 -3.20 -13.00
N SER A 155 -12.98 -3.84 -12.53
CA SER A 155 -14.32 -3.67 -13.07
C SER A 155 -15.32 -3.78 -11.92
N PHE A 156 -16.12 -2.74 -11.73
CA PHE A 156 -17.11 -2.64 -10.67
C PHE A 156 -18.49 -2.29 -11.25
N ASP A 157 -19.54 -2.77 -10.59
CA ASP A 157 -20.89 -2.22 -10.75
C ASP A 157 -21.11 -1.24 -9.60
N LEU A 158 -21.14 0.05 -9.92
CA LEU A 158 -21.34 1.15 -8.98
C LEU A 158 -22.72 1.73 -9.26
N ASN A 159 -23.69 1.39 -8.41
CA ASN A 159 -25.06 1.90 -8.52
C ASN A 159 -25.68 1.68 -9.92
N GLY A 160 -25.45 0.51 -10.55
CA GLY A 160 -25.97 0.17 -11.88
C GLY A 160 -25.19 0.77 -13.04
N LYS A 161 -24.04 1.40 -12.79
CA LYS A 161 -23.11 1.89 -13.80
C LYS A 161 -21.82 1.08 -13.73
N ASN A 162 -21.30 0.69 -14.88
CA ASN A 162 -20.02 -0.01 -14.95
C ASN A 162 -18.88 1.01 -14.83
N ALA A 163 -17.97 0.79 -13.87
CA ALA A 163 -16.68 1.45 -13.80
C ALA A 163 -15.61 0.44 -14.19
N SER A 164 -14.77 0.77 -15.17
CA SER A 164 -13.67 -0.09 -15.61
C SER A 164 -12.43 0.74 -15.91
N PHE A 165 -11.33 0.42 -15.24
CA PHE A 165 -10.04 1.10 -15.36
C PHE A 165 -8.90 0.15 -15.01
N ASN A 166 -7.67 0.54 -15.30
CA ASN A 166 -6.49 -0.13 -14.77
C ASN A 166 -5.84 0.76 -13.70
N LEU A 167 -5.52 0.20 -12.54
CA LEU A 167 -4.57 0.80 -11.61
C LEU A 167 -3.17 0.52 -12.14
N TYR A 168 -2.34 1.55 -12.32
CA TYR A 168 -0.92 1.38 -12.57
C TYR A 168 -0.13 1.56 -11.28
N SER A 169 0.96 0.80 -11.13
CA SER A 169 1.98 1.01 -10.11
C SER A 169 3.37 0.88 -10.71
N CYS A 170 4.29 1.77 -10.32
CA CYS A 170 5.66 1.75 -10.84
C CYS A 170 6.65 2.20 -9.77
N PHE A 171 7.72 1.43 -9.59
CA PHE A 171 8.81 1.73 -8.68
C PHE A 171 10.04 2.12 -9.50
N VAL A 172 10.53 3.34 -9.33
CA VAL A 172 11.66 3.88 -10.09
C VAL A 172 12.83 4.10 -9.12
N GLU A 173 13.94 3.41 -9.30
CA GLU A 173 15.15 3.53 -8.48
C GLU A 173 16.14 4.53 -9.10
N GLN A 174 16.55 5.53 -8.32
CA GLN A 174 17.36 6.66 -8.79
C GLN A 174 18.16 7.30 -7.64
N ASP A 175 19.39 7.75 -7.89
CA ASP A 175 20.21 8.45 -6.88
C ASP A 175 19.93 9.97 -6.78
N SER A 176 19.14 10.55 -7.70
CA SER A 176 18.78 11.98 -7.74
C SER A 176 17.33 12.21 -8.11
N TYR A 177 16.74 13.30 -7.61
CA TYR A 177 15.36 13.68 -7.95
C TYR A 177 15.26 14.04 -9.44
N PRO A 178 14.25 13.53 -10.17
CA PRO A 178 14.06 13.87 -11.57
C PRO A 178 13.38 15.24 -11.71
N ASP A 179 13.93 16.10 -12.56
CA ASP A 179 13.30 17.40 -12.90
C ASP A 179 12.06 17.22 -13.80
N SER A 180 11.94 16.07 -14.49
CA SER A 180 10.79 15.67 -15.32
C SER A 180 10.69 14.15 -15.42
N VAL A 181 9.47 13.64 -15.60
CA VAL A 181 9.19 12.20 -15.74
C VAL A 181 8.53 11.97 -17.09
N ASP A 182 9.17 11.16 -17.93
CA ASP A 182 8.64 10.77 -19.23
C ASP A 182 7.65 9.60 -19.09
N ILE A 183 6.51 9.72 -19.76
CA ILE A 183 5.45 8.72 -19.77
C ILE A 183 5.22 8.23 -21.20
N GLU A 184 5.32 6.93 -21.41
CA GLU A 184 4.99 6.25 -22.66
C GLU A 184 3.79 5.32 -22.45
N TYR A 185 2.77 5.38 -23.30
CA TYR A 185 1.65 4.44 -23.25
C TYR A 185 1.27 3.90 -24.65
N GLU A 186 0.79 2.65 -24.68
CA GLU A 186 0.30 1.92 -25.87
C GLU A 186 -1.05 1.24 -25.57
#